data_AF-A0A4Q0PGQ9-F1
#
_entry.id   AF-A0A4Q0PGQ9-F1
#
_cell.length_a   1.000
_cell.length_b   1.000
_cell.length_c   1.000
_cell.angle_alpha   90.00
_cell.angle_beta   90.00
_cell.angle_gamma   90.00
#
_symmetry.space_group_name_H-M   'P 1'
#
loop_
_entity.id
_entity.type
_entity.pdbx_description
1 polymer ?
#
loop_
_entity_poly.entity_id
_entity_poly.type
_entity_poly.pdbx_seq_one_letter_code
_entity_poly.pdbx_strand_id
1 'polypeptide(L)'
;MYITITPQKLGGNYSQSSVDFVGYLEKENQGLEQEDMEHFFNQYGDEISAEEVVKDIDGNGAKLKKKEPKFYSITVSPSKYELNRLQNSSDDLKKYTRELMKDYVQSFNREINGRPVNVNDIKYYAKIEHQRTFKGLVYFLSLQIHYWKSKINYTIQCIVSIFMNKVSLIVYGGSNIRVPI
;
A
#
# COMPACT_ATOMS: atom_id res chain seq x y z
N MET A 1 3.56 -9.92 12.40
CA MET A 1 3.39 -9.17 11.14
C MET A 1 4.64 -9.16 10.25
N TYR A 2 4.46 -9.10 8.92
CA TYR A 2 5.52 -8.87 7.93
C TYR A 2 5.22 -7.60 7.12
N ILE A 3 6.22 -6.73 6.93
CA ILE A 3 6.11 -5.47 6.16
C ILE A 3 7.23 -5.40 5.14
N THR A 4 6.90 -5.08 3.88
CA THR A 4 7.89 -4.83 2.82
C THR A 4 7.65 -3.51 2.15
N ILE A 5 8.74 -2.81 1.82
CA ILE A 5 8.72 -1.57 1.03
C ILE A 5 9.53 -1.82 -0.24
N THR A 6 8.97 -1.56 -1.41
CA THR A 6 9.63 -1.84 -2.69
C THR A 6 9.48 -0.68 -3.66
N PRO A 7 10.58 -0.14 -4.23
CA PRO A 7 10.48 0.87 -5.27
C PRO A 7 9.96 0.24 -6.57
N GLN A 8 9.01 0.91 -7.22
CA GLN A 8 8.32 0.35 -8.37
C GLN A 8 9.11 0.57 -9.68
N LYS A 9 9.40 -0.52 -10.38
CA LYS A 9 10.29 -0.59 -11.55
C LYS A 9 9.63 -1.31 -12.71
N LEU A 10 9.99 -0.90 -13.93
CA LEU A 10 9.66 -1.56 -15.17
C LEU A 10 10.96 -1.87 -15.92
N GLY A 11 11.41 -3.13 -15.82
CA GLY A 11 12.71 -3.56 -16.32
C GLY A 11 13.88 -2.85 -15.60
N GLY A 12 14.81 -2.29 -16.39
CA GLY A 12 15.97 -1.54 -15.85
C GLY A 12 15.65 -0.11 -15.36
N ASN A 13 14.45 0.41 -15.64
CA ASN A 13 14.03 1.77 -15.28
C ASN A 13 12.93 1.76 -14.20
N TYR A 14 12.70 2.91 -13.55
CA TYR A 14 11.57 3.05 -12.63
C TYR A 14 10.26 3.27 -13.37
N SER A 15 9.14 2.81 -12.81
CA SER A 15 7.84 3.07 -13.40
C SER A 15 7.59 4.57 -13.45
N GLN A 16 7.16 5.09 -14.61
CA GLN A 16 6.89 6.52 -14.79
C GLN A 16 5.45 6.90 -14.47
N SER A 17 4.58 5.91 -14.32
CA SER A 17 3.18 6.06 -13.95
C SER A 17 2.78 4.96 -12.97
N SER A 18 1.80 5.27 -12.14
CA SER A 18 1.19 4.35 -11.20
C SER A 18 0.02 3.54 -11.79
N VAL A 19 -0.42 3.83 -13.03
CA VAL A 19 -1.56 3.17 -13.70
C VAL A 19 -1.48 1.64 -13.61
N ASP A 20 -0.37 1.02 -14.01
CA ASP A 20 -0.24 -0.44 -14.00
C ASP A 20 -0.33 -1.03 -12.59
N PHE A 21 0.24 -0.34 -11.60
CA PHE A 21 0.24 -0.80 -10.22
C PHE A 21 -1.14 -0.61 -9.57
N VAL A 22 -1.77 0.55 -9.77
CA VAL A 22 -3.13 0.81 -9.29
C VAL A 22 -4.12 -0.16 -9.94
N GLY A 23 -4.01 -0.40 -11.24
CA GLY A 23 -4.82 -1.40 -11.94
C GLY A 23 -4.62 -2.82 -11.39
N TYR A 24 -3.40 -3.17 -10.97
CA TYR A 24 -3.17 -4.43 -10.27
C TYR A 24 -3.86 -4.51 -8.90
N LEU A 25 -3.94 -3.40 -8.15
CA LEU A 25 -4.68 -3.33 -6.87
C LEU A 25 -6.21 -3.39 -7.07
N GLU A 26 -6.70 -3.03 -8.25
CA GLU A 26 -8.11 -3.16 -8.64
C GLU A 26 -8.53 -4.60 -8.97
N LYS A 27 -7.63 -5.58 -8.96
CA LYS A 27 -7.92 -6.97 -9.37
C LYS A 27 -9.08 -7.62 -8.61
N GLU A 28 -9.28 -7.29 -7.32
CA GLU A 28 -10.37 -7.85 -6.51
C GLU A 28 -11.73 -7.18 -6.76
N ASN A 29 -11.75 -5.97 -7.33
CA ASN A 29 -12.98 -5.26 -7.70
C ASN A 29 -13.53 -5.68 -9.07
N GLN A 30 -12.78 -6.48 -9.85
CA GLN A 30 -13.20 -6.88 -11.19
C GLN A 30 -14.46 -7.75 -11.13
N GLY A 31 -15.57 -7.24 -11.70
CA GLY A 31 -16.85 -7.95 -11.76
C GLY A 31 -17.69 -7.83 -10.49
N LEU A 32 -17.32 -6.95 -9.55
CA LEU A 32 -18.16 -6.57 -8.42
C LEU A 32 -19.08 -5.40 -8.80
N GLU A 33 -20.24 -5.33 -8.15
CA GLU A 33 -21.10 -4.15 -8.19
C GLU A 33 -20.47 -3.01 -7.38
N GLN A 34 -20.82 -1.77 -7.70
CA GLN A 34 -20.21 -0.57 -7.09
C GLN A 34 -20.27 -0.57 -5.56
N GLU A 35 -21.32 -1.15 -4.98
CA GLU A 35 -21.57 -1.24 -3.52
C GLU A 35 -20.65 -2.25 -2.83
N ASP A 36 -20.16 -3.25 -3.57
CA ASP A 36 -19.30 -4.32 -3.05
C ASP A 36 -17.81 -4.05 -3.31
N MET A 37 -17.47 -2.99 -4.04
CA MET A 37 -16.09 -2.63 -4.35
C MET A 37 -15.35 -2.14 -3.10
N GLU A 38 -14.14 -2.65 -2.89
CA GLU A 38 -13.23 -2.05 -1.91
C GLU A 38 -12.59 -0.80 -2.54
N HIS A 39 -12.76 0.34 -1.90
CA HIS A 39 -12.17 1.60 -2.34
C HIS A 39 -10.75 1.79 -1.79
N PHE A 40 -9.98 2.69 -2.42
CA PHE A 40 -8.75 3.17 -1.80
C PHE A 40 -9.06 4.08 -0.63
N PHE A 41 -8.18 4.09 0.36
CA PHE A 41 -8.26 4.98 1.50
C PHE A 41 -6.90 5.63 1.81
N ASN A 42 -6.95 6.74 2.53
CA ASN A 42 -5.76 7.42 3.05
C ASN A 42 -6.03 7.96 4.48
N GLN A 43 -5.25 8.96 4.91
CA GLN A 43 -5.43 9.57 6.24
C GLN A 43 -6.67 10.47 6.35
N TYR A 44 -7.30 10.85 5.23
CA TYR A 44 -8.39 11.82 5.16
C TYR A 44 -9.72 11.23 4.69
N GLY A 45 -9.72 10.14 3.91
CA GLY A 45 -10.93 9.54 3.35
C GLY A 45 -10.79 8.05 3.04
N ASP A 46 -11.94 7.39 2.85
CA ASP A 46 -12.07 5.93 2.67
C ASP A 46 -12.64 5.49 1.32
N GLU A 47 -13.10 6.43 0.49
CA GLU A 47 -13.81 6.18 -0.77
C GLU A 47 -13.10 6.85 -1.96
N ILE A 48 -11.82 6.52 -2.16
CA ILE A 48 -10.98 7.15 -3.17
C ILE A 48 -10.94 6.26 -4.42
N SER A 49 -11.16 6.84 -5.59
CA SER A 49 -11.17 6.10 -6.86
C SER A 49 -9.75 5.82 -7.37
N ALA A 50 -9.61 4.78 -8.18
CA ALA A 50 -8.34 4.43 -8.82
C ALA A 50 -7.78 5.59 -9.68
N GLU A 51 -8.65 6.30 -10.39
CA GLU A 51 -8.28 7.45 -11.23
C GLU A 51 -7.72 8.60 -10.39
N GLU A 52 -8.32 8.87 -9.23
CA GLU A 52 -7.82 9.87 -8.29
C GLU A 52 -6.44 9.49 -7.76
N VAL A 53 -6.25 8.23 -7.34
CA VAL A 53 -4.96 7.73 -6.88
C VAL A 53 -3.88 7.92 -7.95
N VAL A 54 -4.15 7.52 -9.20
CA VAL A 54 -3.19 7.66 -10.31
C VAL A 54 -2.83 9.12 -10.52
N LYS A 55 -3.84 10.00 -10.63
CA LYS A 55 -3.66 11.43 -10.88
C LYS A 55 -2.78 12.06 -9.80
N ASP A 56 -3.06 11.75 -8.54
CA ASP A 56 -2.38 12.36 -7.41
C ASP A 56 -0.94 11.85 -7.22
N ILE A 57 -0.72 10.55 -7.39
CA ILE A 57 0.61 9.94 -7.27
C ILE A 57 1.51 10.36 -8.43
N ASP A 58 1.02 10.29 -9.67
CA ASP A 58 1.79 10.66 -10.86
C ASP A 58 2.08 12.16 -10.88
N GLY A 59 1.10 12.98 -10.48
CA GLY A 59 1.26 14.43 -10.32
C GLY A 59 2.36 14.78 -9.32
N ASN A 60 2.46 14.05 -8.20
CA ASN A 60 3.50 14.27 -7.20
C ASN A 60 4.90 13.90 -7.73
N GLY A 61 5.00 12.86 -8.56
CA GLY A 61 6.24 12.38 -9.15
C GLY A 61 6.68 13.09 -10.45
N ALA A 62 5.88 14.01 -10.99
CA ALA A 62 6.06 14.56 -12.34
C ALA A 62 7.42 15.24 -12.56
N LYS A 63 8.01 15.86 -11.52
CA LYS A 63 9.28 16.62 -11.60
C LYS A 63 10.55 15.76 -11.45
N LEU A 64 10.41 14.46 -11.20
CA LEU A 64 11.56 13.56 -10.97
C LEU A 64 12.13 13.02 -12.28
N LYS A 65 13.39 12.61 -12.27
CA LYS A 65 14.03 11.98 -13.43
C LYS A 65 13.59 10.52 -13.57
N LYS A 66 13.75 9.95 -14.77
CA LYS A 66 13.40 8.52 -15.04
C LYS A 66 14.20 7.51 -14.21
N LYS A 67 15.38 7.91 -13.75
CA LYS A 67 16.28 7.10 -12.91
C LYS A 67 15.96 7.18 -11.41
N GLU A 68 14.93 7.92 -11.03
CA GLU A 68 14.45 8.03 -9.66
C GLU A 68 13.11 7.27 -9.56
N PRO A 69 12.87 6.52 -8.48
CA PRO A 69 11.55 5.94 -8.24
C PRO A 69 10.51 7.05 -8.19
N LYS A 70 9.30 6.81 -8.69
CA LYS A 70 8.19 7.78 -8.64
C LYS A 70 7.22 7.51 -7.48
N PHE A 71 7.19 6.26 -7.03
CA PHE A 71 6.41 5.79 -5.90
C PHE A 71 6.97 4.45 -5.42
N TYR A 72 6.52 4.04 -4.24
CA TYR A 72 6.88 2.79 -3.58
C TYR A 72 5.60 2.03 -3.26
N SER A 73 5.69 0.70 -3.27
CA SER A 73 4.67 -0.15 -2.69
C SER A 73 5.05 -0.51 -1.26
N ILE A 74 4.08 -0.46 -0.34
CA ILE A 74 4.20 -1.05 0.99
C ILE A 74 3.22 -2.21 1.07
N THR A 75 3.68 -3.38 1.46
CA THR A 75 2.81 -4.54 1.72
C THR A 75 2.86 -4.84 3.20
N VAL A 76 1.69 -4.84 3.85
CA VAL A 76 1.54 -5.25 5.24
C VAL A 76 0.78 -6.55 5.26
N SER A 77 1.40 -7.57 5.84
CA SER A 77 0.82 -8.90 6.02
C SER A 77 0.70 -9.21 7.51
N PRO A 78 -0.46 -8.95 8.12
CA PRO A 78 -0.78 -9.44 9.45
C PRO A 78 -0.64 -10.96 9.53
N SER A 79 -0.19 -11.44 10.69
CA SER A 79 -0.21 -12.85 11.04
C SER A 79 -1.63 -13.31 11.39
N LYS A 80 -1.89 -14.61 11.31
CA LYS A 80 -3.18 -15.18 11.73
C LYS A 80 -3.54 -14.83 13.17
N TYR A 81 -2.53 -14.74 14.04
CA TYR A 81 -2.72 -14.37 15.43
C TYR A 81 -3.22 -12.93 15.59
N GLU A 82 -2.64 -11.98 14.85
CA GLU A 82 -3.06 -10.59 14.83
C GLU A 82 -4.48 -10.45 14.23
N LEU A 83 -4.77 -11.17 13.14
CA LEU A 83 -6.09 -11.16 12.52
C LEU A 83 -7.20 -11.70 13.43
N ASN A 84 -6.91 -12.73 14.24
CA ASN A 84 -7.89 -13.29 15.18
C ASN A 84 -8.28 -12.33 16.32
N ARG A 85 -7.55 -11.22 16.49
CA ARG A 85 -7.84 -10.19 17.50
C ARG A 85 -8.72 -9.07 16.97
N LEU A 86 -8.91 -9.00 15.65
CA LEU A 86 -9.74 -7.99 15.02
C LEU A 86 -11.22 -8.32 15.23
N GLN A 87 -12.01 -7.31 15.57
CA GLN A 87 -13.46 -7.45 15.72
C GLN A 87 -14.18 -6.97 14.47
N ASN A 88 -13.71 -5.87 13.87
CA ASN A 88 -14.18 -5.36 12.59
C ASN A 88 -12.96 -5.23 11.66
N SER A 89 -12.68 -6.30 10.94
CA SER A 89 -11.43 -6.45 10.20
C SER A 89 -11.16 -5.34 9.21
N SER A 90 -12.17 -4.78 8.54
CA SER A 90 -11.95 -3.67 7.60
C SER A 90 -11.55 -2.39 8.33
N ASP A 91 -12.36 -1.94 9.28
CA ASP A 91 -12.12 -0.68 10.00
C ASP A 91 -10.85 -0.74 10.86
N ASP A 92 -10.61 -1.88 11.52
CA ASP A 92 -9.43 -2.09 12.34
C ASP A 92 -8.16 -2.06 11.48
N LEU A 93 -8.18 -2.66 10.27
CA LEU A 93 -7.05 -2.63 9.33
C LEU A 93 -6.83 -1.23 8.74
N LYS A 94 -7.89 -0.48 8.43
CA LYS A 94 -7.76 0.93 7.98
C LYS A 94 -7.13 1.79 9.06
N LYS A 95 -7.64 1.70 10.29
CA LYS A 95 -7.09 2.41 11.46
C LYS A 95 -5.63 2.04 11.71
N TYR A 96 -5.34 0.75 11.70
CA TYR A 96 -3.98 0.23 11.85
C TYR A 96 -3.05 0.81 10.77
N THR A 97 -3.49 0.81 9.52
CA THR A 97 -2.70 1.36 8.39
C THR A 97 -2.39 2.84 8.59
N ARG A 98 -3.36 3.63 9.08
CA ARG A 98 -3.15 5.06 9.36
C ARG A 98 -2.10 5.29 10.45
N GLU A 99 -2.11 4.50 11.53
CA GLU A 99 -1.06 4.57 12.55
C GLU A 99 0.30 4.09 12.02
N LEU A 100 0.33 3.00 11.24
CA LEU A 100 1.54 2.55 10.57
C LEU A 100 2.15 3.61 9.66
N MET A 101 1.33 4.40 8.96
CA MET A 101 1.84 5.48 8.12
C MET A 101 2.39 6.67 8.93
N LYS A 102 1.91 6.90 10.17
CA LYS A 102 2.50 7.88 11.10
C LYS A 102 3.88 7.42 11.59
N ASP A 103 4.02 6.14 11.94
CA ASP A 103 5.31 5.60 12.35
C ASP A 103 6.29 5.52 11.17
N TYR A 104 5.75 5.23 9.98
CA TYR A 104 6.53 5.24 8.74
C TYR A 104 7.17 6.60 8.49
N VAL A 105 6.42 7.70 8.57
CA VAL A 105 7.01 9.04 8.36
C VAL A 105 7.97 9.47 9.47
N GLN A 106 7.73 9.05 10.71
CA GLN A 106 8.65 9.33 11.83
C GLN A 106 10.01 8.65 11.65
N SER A 107 10.05 7.55 10.90
CA SER A 107 11.31 6.87 10.59
C SER A 107 12.18 7.61 9.57
N PHE A 108 11.69 8.71 8.97
CA PHE A 108 12.50 9.59 8.16
C PHE A 108 13.38 10.47 9.04
N ASN A 109 14.70 10.24 8.99
CA ASN A 109 15.69 11.09 9.66
C ASN A 109 15.90 12.42 8.90
N ARG A 110 14.83 13.21 8.72
CA ARG A 110 14.81 14.46 7.97
C ARG A 110 13.84 15.46 8.57
N GLU A 111 14.12 16.73 8.31
CA GLU A 111 13.26 17.85 8.67
C GLU A 111 12.86 18.65 7.43
N ILE A 112 11.70 19.28 7.53
CA ILE A 112 11.11 20.12 6.51
C ILE A 112 10.74 21.43 7.17
N ASN A 113 11.37 22.52 6.76
CA ASN A 113 11.21 23.82 7.38
C ASN A 113 11.45 23.80 8.91
N GLY A 114 12.46 23.03 9.36
CA GLY A 114 12.84 22.93 10.77
C GLY A 114 11.89 22.13 11.66
N ARG A 115 10.98 21.35 11.08
CA ARG A 115 10.15 20.38 11.81
C ARG A 115 10.32 18.96 11.28
N PRO A 116 10.12 17.92 12.09
CA PRO A 116 10.07 16.54 11.62
C PRO A 116 9.01 16.33 10.54
N VAL A 117 9.26 15.35 9.65
CA VAL A 117 8.27 14.91 8.66
C VAL A 117 7.08 14.27 9.36
N ASN A 118 5.86 14.56 8.88
CA ASN A 118 4.63 13.95 9.36
C ASN A 118 3.80 13.37 8.22
N VAL A 119 2.64 12.78 8.52
CA VAL A 119 1.84 12.04 7.53
C VAL A 119 1.27 12.95 6.43
N ASN A 120 1.09 14.24 6.71
CA ASN A 120 0.56 15.22 5.75
C ASN A 120 1.62 15.66 4.72
N ASP A 121 2.88 15.31 4.97
CA ASP A 121 4.01 15.60 4.09
C ASP A 121 4.18 14.56 2.98
N ILE A 122 3.47 13.43 3.06
CA ILE A 122 3.51 12.36 2.06
C ILE A 122 2.14 12.16 1.41
N LYS A 123 2.12 11.66 0.18
CA LYS A 123 0.91 11.16 -0.47
C LYS A 123 0.92 9.64 -0.42
N TYR A 124 -0.08 9.05 0.22
CA TYR A 124 -0.27 7.60 0.19
C TYR A 124 -1.74 7.25 -0.02
N TYR A 125 -1.95 6.09 -0.60
CA TYR A 125 -3.25 5.44 -0.70
C TYR A 125 -3.05 3.96 -0.39
N ALA A 126 -4.00 3.37 0.29
CA ALA A 126 -3.97 1.98 0.69
C ALA A 126 -5.27 1.29 0.28
N LYS A 127 -5.17 -0.03 0.11
CA LYS A 127 -6.30 -0.88 -0.20
C LYS A 127 -6.15 -2.20 0.56
N ILE A 128 -7.27 -2.71 1.08
CA ILE A 128 -7.33 -4.00 1.76
C ILE A 128 -7.59 -5.07 0.69
N GLU A 129 -6.73 -6.08 0.63
CA GLU A 129 -6.92 -7.28 -0.18
C GLU A 129 -7.38 -8.43 0.72
N HIS A 130 -8.45 -9.09 0.32
CA HIS A 130 -9.10 -10.17 1.06
C HIS A 130 -8.54 -11.55 0.66
N GLN A 131 -7.85 -11.64 -0.50
CA GLN A 131 -7.22 -12.88 -0.99
C GLN A 131 -5.72 -12.71 -1.28
N ARG A 132 -4.90 -13.59 -0.67
CA ARG A 132 -3.48 -13.68 -1.04
C ARG A 132 -3.30 -14.46 -2.35
N THR A 133 -3.13 -13.76 -3.47
CA THR A 133 -2.67 -14.39 -4.73
C THR A 133 -1.15 -14.45 -4.77
N PHE A 134 -0.57 -15.65 -4.68
CA PHE A 134 0.86 -15.85 -4.96
C PHE A 134 1.06 -16.00 -6.48
N LYS A 135 1.91 -15.15 -7.06
CA LYS A 135 2.16 -15.03 -8.51
C LYS A 135 2.85 -16.25 -9.18
N GLY A 136 2.86 -17.42 -8.54
CA GLY A 136 3.61 -18.60 -8.98
C GLY A 136 2.83 -19.91 -9.09
N LEU A 137 1.51 -19.91 -8.83
CA LEU A 137 0.72 -21.15 -8.79
C LEU A 137 -0.68 -20.91 -9.36
N VAL A 138 -0.73 -20.37 -10.58
CA VAL A 138 -1.94 -20.33 -11.38
C VAL A 138 -1.72 -21.28 -12.55
N TYR A 139 -2.70 -22.14 -12.81
CA TYR A 139 -2.69 -23.30 -13.72
C TYR A 139 -2.19 -24.62 -13.13
N PHE A 140 -2.80 -25.10 -12.03
CA PHE A 140 -3.21 -26.50 -11.86
C PHE A 140 -3.93 -26.60 -10.49
N LEU A 141 -5.07 -27.30 -10.43
CA LEU A 141 -5.96 -27.52 -9.27
C LEU A 141 -7.09 -26.50 -9.07
N SER A 142 -8.02 -26.41 -10.01
CA SER A 142 -9.26 -25.64 -9.86
C SER A 142 -10.37 -26.31 -9.01
N LEU A 143 -10.18 -27.52 -8.46
CA LEU A 143 -11.26 -28.23 -7.76
C LEU A 143 -11.01 -28.60 -6.28
N GLN A 144 -9.80 -28.38 -5.74
CA GLN A 144 -9.52 -28.61 -4.30
C GLN A 144 -9.42 -27.32 -3.47
N ILE A 145 -9.36 -26.15 -4.13
CA ILE A 145 -9.06 -24.86 -3.48
C ILE A 145 -10.26 -24.28 -2.71
N HIS A 146 -11.50 -24.64 -3.09
CA HIS A 146 -12.70 -24.10 -2.43
C HIS A 146 -12.77 -24.44 -0.93
N TYR A 147 -12.20 -25.58 -0.50
CA TYR A 147 -12.22 -26.02 0.90
C TYR A 147 -11.09 -25.42 1.76
N TRP A 148 -10.06 -24.82 1.15
CA TRP A 148 -8.91 -24.22 1.86
C TRP A 148 -8.91 -22.68 1.87
N LYS A 149 -9.82 -22.02 1.14
CA LYS A 149 -9.97 -20.55 1.13
C LYS A 149 -10.59 -19.96 2.41
N SER A 150 -11.07 -20.78 3.37
CA SER A 150 -11.82 -20.30 4.56
C SER A 150 -10.98 -19.91 5.79
N LYS A 151 -9.71 -19.52 5.60
CA LYS A 151 -8.96 -18.81 6.67
C LYS A 151 -8.51 -17.46 6.14
N ILE A 152 -9.38 -16.47 6.37
CA ILE A 152 -9.18 -15.03 6.30
C ILE A 152 -7.69 -14.65 6.27
N ASN A 153 -7.17 -14.25 5.11
CA ASN A 153 -5.79 -13.80 4.94
C ASN A 153 -5.80 -12.39 4.36
N TYR A 154 -6.01 -11.39 5.21
CA TYR A 154 -5.89 -10.00 4.79
C TYR A 154 -4.45 -9.63 4.44
N THR A 155 -4.32 -8.78 3.44
CA THR A 155 -3.08 -8.08 3.09
C THR A 155 -3.45 -6.63 2.82
N ILE A 156 -2.68 -5.67 3.35
CA ILE A 156 -2.83 -4.27 2.99
C ILE A 156 -1.77 -3.96 1.96
N GLN A 157 -2.16 -3.38 0.83
CA GLN A 157 -1.23 -2.83 -0.13
C GLN A 157 -1.37 -1.32 -0.16
N CYS A 158 -0.27 -0.63 0.07
CA CYS A 158 -0.18 0.82 -0.03
C CYS A 158 0.66 1.21 -1.23
N ILE A 159 0.21 2.24 -1.94
CA ILE A 159 1.04 3.04 -2.85
C ILE A 159 1.43 4.32 -2.13
N VAL A 160 2.72 4.62 -2.08
CA VAL A 160 3.25 5.80 -1.38
C VAL A 160 4.16 6.59 -2.32
N SER A 161 3.84 7.87 -2.48
CA SER A 161 4.69 8.85 -3.15
C SER A 161 5.29 9.78 -2.09
N ILE A 162 6.61 9.65 -1.91
CA ILE A 162 7.34 10.23 -0.76
C ILE A 162 8.17 11.44 -1.21
N PHE A 163 7.65 12.20 -2.18
CA PHE A 163 8.40 13.25 -2.83
C PHE A 163 8.11 14.61 -2.26
N MET A 164 9.18 15.23 -1.77
CA MET A 164 9.19 16.61 -1.30
C MET A 164 10.47 17.26 -1.81
N ASN A 165 10.33 18.37 -2.55
CA ASN A 165 11.46 19.16 -3.07
C ASN A 165 12.62 18.34 -3.69
N LYS A 166 12.29 17.35 -4.54
CA LYS A 166 13.24 16.48 -5.28
C LYS A 166 14.06 15.50 -4.43
N VAL A 167 13.63 15.14 -3.22
CA VAL A 167 14.35 14.14 -2.42
C VAL A 167 13.44 12.99 -2.02
N SER A 168 13.78 11.76 -2.43
CA SER A 168 13.13 10.54 -1.93
C SER A 168 13.44 10.38 -0.44
N LEU A 169 12.41 10.22 0.40
CA LEU A 169 12.59 9.72 1.76
C LEU A 169 12.51 8.19 1.68
N ILE A 170 13.64 7.51 1.80
CA ILE A 170 13.67 6.05 1.95
C ILE A 170 14.23 5.79 3.34
N VAL A 171 13.54 4.92 4.08
CA VAL A 171 14.11 4.27 5.26
C VAL A 171 15.16 3.28 4.75
N TYR A 172 16.43 3.67 4.78
CA TYR A 172 17.52 2.72 4.62
C TYR A 172 17.50 1.79 5.83
N GLY A 173 17.50 0.47 5.59
CA GLY A 173 17.12 -0.56 6.55
C GLY A 173 17.65 -0.38 7.97
N GLY A 174 16.77 -0.63 8.95
CA GLY A 174 17.14 -0.69 10.38
C GLY A 174 16.00 -0.38 11.35
N SER A 175 14.97 0.37 10.94
CA SER A 175 13.85 0.71 11.82
C SER A 175 12.80 -0.40 11.81
N ASN A 176 12.71 -1.17 12.88
CA ASN A 176 11.56 -2.04 13.13
C ASN A 176 10.33 -1.16 13.39
N ILE A 177 9.53 -0.88 12.35
CA ILE A 177 8.18 -0.32 12.53
C ILE A 177 7.37 -1.38 13.27
N ARG A 178 7.22 -1.23 14.58
CA ARG A 178 6.39 -2.09 15.43
C ARG A 178 5.14 -1.33 15.81
N VAL A 179 4.13 -1.42 14.96
CA VAL A 179 2.76 -1.11 15.35
C VAL A 179 2.10 -2.43 15.72
N PRO A 180 1.79 -2.70 17.00
CA PRO A 180 0.99 -3.86 17.35
C PRO A 180 -0.43 -3.68 16.80
N ILE A 181 -0.99 -4.77 16.26
CA ILE A 181 -2.43 -4.91 15.97
C ILE A 181 -3.16 -5.24 17.28
#